data_AF-A0A976JN60-F1
#
_entry.id   AF-A0A976JN60-F1
#
_cell.length_a   1.000
_cell.length_b   1.000
_cell.length_c   1.000
_cell.angle_alpha   90.00
_cell.angle_beta   90.00
_cell.angle_gamma   90.00
#
_symmetry.space_group_name_H-M   'P 1'
#
loop_
_entity.id
_entity.type
_entity.pdbx_description
1 polymer ?
#
loop_
_entity_poly.entity_id
_entity_poly.type
_entity_poly.pdbx_seq_one_letter_code
_entity_poly.pdbx_strand_id
1 'polypeptide(L)'
;MKTLVLALMALPMLAFGQEIMLDKKTIDLGALTQETNAAANELVAIKRTAKTPKKVVLKFKMNYMEKKCVEFETKQEDIPEFTQVVCVPGLAGQHDCEEKVYAGLFNAKTVCVKEGLVRKTLSEELKLDFGGAVALSPSATELFQINIKQKTIMSDDFELAGKALDAASLYEVKKSAFGNTLKFKAK
;
A
#
# COMPACT_ATOMS: atom_id res chain seq x y z
N MET A 1 -12.24 -65.39 -11.67
CA MET A 1 -12.81 -64.08 -11.30
C MET A 1 -11.66 -63.11 -11.05
N LYS A 2 -11.48 -62.09 -11.90
CA LYS A 2 -10.46 -61.05 -11.71
C LYS A 2 -11.18 -59.79 -11.26
N THR A 3 -10.96 -59.42 -10.00
CA THR A 3 -11.51 -58.21 -9.37
C THR A 3 -10.71 -57.00 -9.87
N LEU A 4 -11.36 -56.14 -10.66
CA LEU A 4 -10.81 -54.87 -11.12
C LEU A 4 -11.00 -53.85 -9.99
N VAL A 5 -9.93 -53.51 -9.28
CA VAL A 5 -9.94 -52.42 -8.29
C VAL A 5 -9.84 -51.11 -9.05
N LEU A 6 -10.97 -50.43 -9.21
CA LEU A 6 -11.05 -49.09 -9.77
C LEU A 6 -10.60 -48.09 -8.70
N ALA A 7 -9.31 -47.73 -8.70
CA ALA A 7 -8.79 -46.66 -7.87
C ALA A 7 -9.27 -45.31 -8.44
N LEU A 8 -10.36 -44.80 -7.89
CA LEU A 8 -10.85 -43.45 -8.14
C LEU A 8 -9.86 -42.45 -7.53
N MET A 9 -8.92 -41.94 -8.33
CA MET A 9 -8.08 -40.81 -7.94
C MET A 9 -8.97 -39.57 -7.81
N ALA A 10 -9.34 -39.23 -6.58
CA ALA A 10 -9.89 -37.91 -6.26
C ALA A 10 -8.79 -36.87 -6.45
N LEU A 11 -8.79 -36.16 -7.59
CA LEU A 11 -8.00 -34.94 -7.72
C LEU A 11 -8.52 -33.93 -6.69
N PRO A 12 -7.65 -33.32 -5.86
CA PRO A 12 -8.06 -32.21 -5.02
C PRO A 12 -8.38 -31.03 -5.95
N MET A 13 -9.67 -30.74 -6.13
CA MET A 13 -10.11 -29.45 -6.65
C MET A 13 -9.65 -28.41 -5.63
N LEU A 14 -8.53 -27.75 -5.92
CA LEU A 14 -8.17 -26.51 -5.25
C LEU A 14 -9.30 -25.54 -5.54
N ALA A 15 -10.15 -25.29 -4.54
CA ALA A 15 -11.18 -24.28 -4.59
C ALA A 15 -10.49 -22.91 -4.63
N PHE A 16 -10.08 -22.49 -5.82
CA PHE A 16 -9.69 -21.12 -6.06
C PHE A 16 -10.93 -20.25 -5.87
N GLY A 17 -10.78 -19.13 -5.17
CA GLY A 17 -11.78 -18.07 -5.17
C GLY A 17 -12.13 -17.64 -6.59
N GLN A 18 -13.21 -16.86 -6.73
CA GLN A 18 -13.75 -16.37 -7.99
C GLN A 18 -12.65 -16.01 -9.02
N GLU A 19 -12.62 -16.74 -10.14
CA GLU A 19 -11.67 -16.47 -11.24
C GLU A 19 -11.98 -15.11 -11.89
N ILE A 20 -10.94 -14.29 -12.06
CA ILE A 20 -11.09 -12.95 -12.62
C ILE A 20 -10.79 -12.98 -14.11
N MET A 21 -11.80 -12.62 -14.91
CA MET A 21 -11.65 -12.50 -16.35
C MET A 21 -10.84 -11.27 -16.74
N LEU A 22 -9.76 -11.44 -17.50
CA LEU A 22 -8.94 -10.33 -18.01
C LEU A 22 -9.48 -9.80 -19.34
N ASP A 23 -10.72 -9.32 -19.36
CA ASP A 23 -11.39 -8.79 -20.56
C ASP A 23 -11.29 -7.26 -20.69
N LYS A 24 -10.87 -6.58 -19.62
CA LYS A 24 -10.72 -5.12 -19.54
C LYS A 24 -9.28 -4.70 -19.27
N LYS A 25 -8.93 -3.48 -19.67
CA LYS A 25 -7.60 -2.88 -19.39
C LYS A 25 -7.40 -2.55 -17.92
N THR A 26 -8.48 -2.36 -17.18
CA THR A 26 -8.45 -2.03 -15.75
C THR A 26 -9.54 -2.82 -15.04
N ILE A 27 -9.18 -3.46 -13.94
CA ILE A 27 -10.06 -4.27 -13.10
C ILE A 27 -9.84 -3.81 -11.66
N ASP A 28 -10.93 -3.59 -10.94
CA ASP A 28 -10.90 -3.30 -9.50
C ASP A 28 -11.15 -4.60 -8.75
N LEU A 29 -10.17 -5.01 -7.93
CA LEU A 29 -10.26 -6.17 -7.04
C LEU A 29 -10.96 -5.82 -5.73
N GLY A 30 -11.15 -4.54 -5.42
CA GLY A 30 -11.67 -4.08 -4.14
C GLY A 30 -10.63 -4.17 -3.02
N ALA A 31 -11.10 -4.40 -1.80
CA ALA A 31 -10.23 -4.55 -0.64
C ALA A 31 -9.71 -5.98 -0.54
N LEU A 32 -8.40 -6.11 -0.33
CA LEU A 32 -7.78 -7.40 -0.09
C LEU A 32 -8.30 -7.99 1.23
N THR A 33 -8.44 -9.32 1.24
CA THR A 33 -8.83 -10.07 2.42
C THR A 33 -7.74 -9.97 3.48
N GLN A 34 -8.09 -9.40 4.63
CA GLN A 34 -7.19 -9.21 5.77
C GLN A 34 -7.92 -9.54 7.07
N GLU A 35 -7.34 -10.43 7.87
CA GLU A 35 -7.78 -10.58 9.26
C GLU A 35 -7.45 -9.32 10.07
N THR A 36 -8.14 -9.13 11.18
CA THR A 36 -7.94 -7.99 12.06
C THR A 36 -6.48 -7.92 12.52
N ASN A 37 -5.79 -6.83 12.17
CA ASN A 37 -4.38 -6.59 12.49
C ASN A 37 -3.38 -7.57 11.85
N ALA A 38 -3.79 -8.27 10.78
CA ALA A 38 -2.92 -9.14 10.01
C ALA A 38 -2.54 -8.51 8.66
N ALA A 39 -1.31 -8.78 8.23
CA ALA A 39 -0.84 -8.36 6.91
C ALA A 39 -1.67 -9.04 5.79
N ALA A 40 -1.92 -8.33 4.70
CA ALA A 40 -2.60 -8.90 3.52
C ALA A 40 -1.78 -10.03 2.89
N ASN A 41 -2.46 -11.11 2.54
CA ASN A 41 -1.91 -12.21 1.76
C ASN A 41 -3.03 -12.83 0.92
N GLU A 42 -3.13 -12.41 -0.33
CA GLU A 42 -4.23 -12.79 -1.21
C GLU A 42 -3.75 -13.46 -2.48
N LEU A 43 -4.40 -14.58 -2.79
CA LEU A 43 -4.19 -15.35 -4.00
C LEU A 43 -5.32 -15.08 -4.99
N VAL A 44 -4.99 -14.38 -6.07
CA VAL A 44 -5.93 -14.02 -7.12
C VAL A 44 -5.71 -14.94 -8.32
N ALA A 45 -6.74 -15.71 -8.68
CA ALA A 45 -6.76 -16.48 -9.91
C ALA A 45 -7.29 -15.58 -11.04
N ILE A 46 -6.49 -15.43 -12.10
CA ILE A 46 -6.85 -14.65 -13.28
C ILE A 46 -6.88 -15.56 -14.50
N LYS A 47 -7.82 -15.27 -15.40
CA LYS A 47 -7.99 -16.03 -16.63
C LYS A 47 -7.76 -15.12 -17.84
N ARG A 48 -6.91 -15.57 -18.75
CA ARG A 48 -6.54 -14.88 -19.99
C ARG A 48 -7.22 -15.55 -21.18
N THR A 49 -7.62 -14.75 -22.17
CA THR A 49 -8.16 -15.21 -23.45
C THR A 49 -7.47 -14.49 -24.61
N ALA A 50 -7.80 -14.85 -25.85
CA ALA A 50 -7.34 -14.11 -27.04
C ALA A 50 -7.76 -12.62 -27.05
N LYS A 51 -8.81 -12.24 -26.31
CA LYS A 51 -9.28 -10.85 -26.20
C LYS A 51 -8.58 -10.05 -25.10
N THR A 52 -7.77 -10.70 -24.26
CA THR A 52 -7.12 -10.04 -23.14
C THR A 52 -6.16 -8.94 -23.62
N PRO A 53 -6.27 -7.71 -23.08
CA PRO A 53 -5.33 -6.64 -23.41
C PRO A 53 -3.88 -7.03 -23.11
N LYS A 54 -2.94 -6.55 -23.93
CA LYS A 54 -1.50 -6.76 -23.69
C LYS A 54 -1.05 -6.25 -22.33
N LYS A 55 -1.71 -5.21 -21.80
CA LYS A 55 -1.46 -4.67 -20.47
C LYS A 55 -2.78 -4.52 -19.72
N VAL A 56 -2.83 -5.09 -18.52
CA VAL A 56 -4.00 -5.00 -17.63
C VAL A 56 -3.56 -4.41 -16.30
N VAL A 57 -4.34 -3.50 -15.74
CA VAL A 57 -4.11 -2.89 -14.42
C VAL A 57 -5.11 -3.47 -13.44
N LEU A 58 -4.61 -4.08 -12.36
CA LEU A 58 -5.40 -4.52 -11.23
C LEU A 58 -5.28 -3.47 -10.12
N LYS A 59 -6.40 -2.88 -9.72
CA LYS A 59 -6.47 -1.95 -8.60
C LYS A 59 -6.95 -2.70 -7.37
N PHE A 60 -6.38 -2.42 -6.21
CA PHE A 60 -6.80 -3.03 -4.96
C PHE A 60 -6.56 -2.09 -3.79
N LYS A 61 -7.17 -2.40 -2.65
CA LYS A 61 -6.99 -1.68 -1.39
C LYS A 61 -6.45 -2.60 -0.33
N MET A 62 -5.52 -2.13 0.49
CA MET A 62 -5.05 -2.85 1.66
C MET A 62 -4.96 -1.93 2.86
N ASN A 63 -5.18 -2.47 4.04
CA ASN A 63 -5.04 -1.75 5.29
C ASN A 63 -3.61 -1.91 5.83
N TYR A 64 -3.09 -0.82 6.39
CA TYR A 64 -1.84 -0.82 7.14
C TYR A 64 -2.01 0.01 8.42
N MET A 65 -1.15 -0.24 9.40
CA MET A 65 -1.13 0.43 10.69
C MET A 65 0.03 1.41 10.71
N GLU A 66 -0.27 2.67 10.96
CA GLU A 66 0.72 3.75 11.05
C GLU A 66 0.84 4.19 12.51
N LYS A 67 2.06 4.47 12.96
CA LYS A 67 2.27 5.15 14.23
C LYS A 67 1.92 6.62 14.08
N LYS A 68 0.95 7.09 14.85
CA LYS A 68 0.58 8.51 14.90
C LYS A 68 0.35 8.95 16.33
N CYS A 69 0.52 10.24 16.56
CA CYS A 69 0.10 10.85 17.80
C CYS A 69 -1.41 10.74 17.98
N VAL A 70 -1.86 10.19 19.10
CA VAL A 70 -3.27 10.04 19.45
C VAL A 70 -3.69 10.95 20.59
N GLU A 71 -2.73 11.50 21.33
CA GLU A 71 -2.98 12.39 22.46
C GLU A 71 -2.00 13.55 22.43
N PHE A 72 -2.55 14.76 22.52
CA PHE A 72 -1.80 16.00 22.50
C PHE A 72 -2.01 16.76 23.79
N GLU A 73 -0.96 17.40 24.29
CA GLU A 73 -1.01 18.28 25.45
C GLU A 73 -0.49 19.66 25.04
N THR A 74 -1.07 20.71 25.62
CA THR A 74 -0.56 22.07 25.45
C THR A 74 0.36 22.39 26.61
N LYS A 75 1.65 22.54 26.31
CA LYS A 75 2.63 23.03 27.28
C LYS A 75 2.74 24.53 27.17
N GLN A 76 2.67 25.21 28.30
CA GLN A 76 2.93 26.64 28.41
C GLN A 76 4.37 26.82 28.86
N GLU A 77 5.08 27.73 28.20
CA GLU A 77 6.41 28.17 28.57
C GLU A 77 6.32 29.67 28.89
N ASP A 78 6.60 30.01 30.14
CA ASP A 78 6.58 31.39 30.60
C ASP A 78 7.82 32.13 30.10
N ILE A 79 7.60 33.24 29.43
CA ILE A 79 8.63 34.21 29.10
C ILE A 79 8.63 35.22 30.24
N PRO A 80 9.68 35.26 31.08
CA PRO A 80 9.73 36.19 32.20
C PRO A 80 9.68 37.63 31.69
N GLU A 81 9.15 38.51 32.55
CA GLU A 81 9.24 39.95 32.31
C GLU A 81 10.70 40.37 32.13
N PHE A 82 10.91 41.35 31.25
CA PHE A 82 12.24 41.93 31.07
C PHE A 82 12.15 43.44 31.00
N THR A 83 13.23 44.05 31.45
CA THR A 83 13.30 45.49 31.62
C THR A 83 14.34 46.08 30.67
N GLN A 84 13.99 47.17 29.99
CA GLN A 84 14.89 47.87 29.09
C GLN A 84 14.88 49.37 29.39
N VAL A 85 16.08 49.95 29.48
CA VAL A 85 16.23 51.41 29.54
C VAL A 85 16.06 51.97 28.13
N VAL A 86 15.08 52.84 27.95
CA VAL A 86 14.79 53.51 26.68
C VAL A 86 15.07 54.99 26.88
N CYS A 87 16.05 55.51 26.14
CA CYS A 87 16.40 56.92 26.16
C CYS A 87 15.83 57.64 24.94
N VAL A 88 15.09 58.72 25.17
CA VAL A 88 14.55 59.60 24.14
C VAL A 88 15.28 60.95 24.21
N PRO A 89 15.67 61.56 23.07
CA PRO A 89 16.32 62.87 23.09
C PRO A 89 15.33 63.94 23.56
N GLY A 90 15.69 64.65 24.63
CA GLY A 90 14.97 65.79 25.19
C GLY A 90 15.45 67.13 24.63
N LEU A 91 14.82 68.22 25.10
CA LEU A 91 15.23 69.57 24.72
C LEU A 91 16.64 69.90 25.29
N ALA A 92 17.43 70.64 24.52
CA ALA A 92 18.79 71.09 24.88
C ALA A 92 19.87 70.00 25.03
N GLY A 93 19.74 68.87 24.32
CA GLY A 93 20.82 67.87 24.22
C GLY A 93 20.93 66.91 25.40
N GLN A 94 19.94 66.92 26.31
CA GLN A 94 19.79 65.90 27.34
C GLN A 94 19.03 64.68 26.79
N HIS A 95 19.31 63.50 27.33
CA HIS A 95 18.56 62.28 27.06
C HIS A 95 17.73 61.93 28.28
N ASP A 96 16.41 61.87 28.12
CA ASP A 96 15.52 61.34 29.14
C ASP A 96 15.46 59.82 28.98
N CYS A 97 16.02 59.12 29.94
CA CYS A 97 16.04 57.67 29.98
C CYS A 97 14.98 57.19 30.98
N GLU A 98 14.04 56.40 30.50
CA GLU A 98 13.05 55.74 31.35
C GLU A 98 13.24 54.23 31.30
N GLU A 99 13.03 53.60 32.45
CA GLU A 99 13.00 52.16 32.57
C GLU A 99 11.62 51.64 32.13
N LYS A 100 11.56 50.90 31.02
CA LYS A 100 10.33 50.27 30.54
C LYS A 100 10.32 48.80 30.90
N VAL A 101 9.32 48.39 31.68
CA VAL A 101 9.03 47.00 32.00
C VAL A 101 8.11 46.43 30.93
N TYR A 102 8.54 45.36 30.25
CA TYR A 102 7.70 44.60 29.33
C TYR A 102 7.09 43.42 30.09
N ALA A 103 5.76 43.31 30.02
CA ALA A 103 5.03 42.22 30.66
C ALA A 103 5.50 40.86 30.14
N GLY A 104 5.64 39.89 31.04
CA GLY A 104 5.85 38.49 30.67
C GLY A 104 4.72 37.99 29.78
N LEU A 105 5.07 37.10 28.85
CA LEU A 105 4.13 36.45 27.93
C LEU A 105 4.24 34.94 28.12
N PHE A 106 3.25 34.18 27.68
CA PHE A 106 3.37 32.72 27.60
C PHE A 106 3.37 32.28 26.14
N ASN A 107 4.26 31.34 25.82
CA ASN A 107 4.19 30.59 24.57
C ASN A 107 3.46 29.28 24.83
N ALA A 108 2.39 29.01 24.08
CA ALA A 108 1.71 27.72 24.11
C ALA A 108 2.20 26.85 22.95
N LYS A 109 2.75 25.68 23.26
CA LYS A 109 3.16 24.68 22.27
C LYS A 109 2.38 23.39 22.46
N THR A 110 1.70 22.94 21.40
CA THR A 110 1.09 21.62 21.35
C THR A 110 2.16 20.56 21.13
N VAL A 111 2.25 19.59 22.03
CA VAL A 111 3.20 18.48 21.95
C VAL A 111 2.45 17.15 21.95
N CYS A 112 2.99 16.17 21.23
CA CYS A 112 2.48 14.81 21.31
C CYS A 112 2.90 14.18 22.64
N VAL A 113 1.93 13.66 23.39
CA VAL A 113 2.20 12.99 24.66
C VAL A 113 1.98 11.48 24.60
N LYS A 114 1.24 11.01 23.60
CA LYS A 114 1.02 9.57 23.38
C LYS A 114 0.94 9.23 21.90
N GLU A 115 1.77 8.26 21.49
CA GLU A 115 1.67 7.63 20.19
C GLU A 115 0.76 6.39 20.26
N GLY A 116 -0.02 6.18 19.21
CA GLY A 116 -0.86 5.01 19.02
C GLY A 116 -0.76 4.49 17.59
N LEU A 117 -1.43 3.36 17.34
CA LEU A 117 -1.53 2.78 16.01
C LEU A 117 -2.87 3.17 15.38
N VAL A 118 -2.82 3.82 14.22
CA VAL A 118 -3.99 4.20 13.45
C VAL A 118 -4.06 3.32 12.20
N ARG A 119 -5.21 2.69 11.98
CA ARG A 119 -5.46 1.94 10.75
C ARG A 119 -5.73 2.91 9.61
N LYS A 120 -5.01 2.74 8.51
CA LYS A 120 -5.23 3.45 7.25
C LYS A 120 -5.47 2.46 6.12
N THR A 121 -6.19 2.91 5.11
CA THR A 121 -6.40 2.18 3.86
C THR A 121 -5.55 2.80 2.76
N LEU A 122 -4.73 1.99 2.13
CA LEU A 122 -3.91 2.32 0.98
C LEU A 122 -4.57 1.77 -0.28
N SER A 123 -4.55 2.55 -1.37
CA SER A 123 -5.03 2.11 -2.69
C SER A 123 -3.83 1.93 -3.61
N GLU A 124 -3.68 0.73 -4.16
CA GLU A 124 -2.51 0.32 -4.93
C GLU A 124 -2.90 -0.23 -6.30
N GLU A 125 -1.91 -0.26 -7.20
CA GLU A 125 -2.06 -0.79 -8.55
C GLU A 125 -0.95 -1.80 -8.89
N LEU A 126 -1.36 -2.92 -9.48
CA LEU A 126 -0.49 -3.92 -10.08
C LEU A 126 -0.73 -3.94 -11.60
N LYS A 127 0.34 -3.92 -12.38
CA LYS A 127 0.29 -4.04 -13.84
C LYS A 127 0.66 -5.45 -14.27
N LEU A 128 -0.15 -6.05 -15.12
CA LEU A 128 0.12 -7.32 -15.79
C LEU A 128 0.50 -7.02 -17.23
N ASP A 129 1.68 -7.45 -17.65
CA ASP A 129 2.20 -7.23 -18.99
C ASP A 129 2.34 -8.56 -19.74
N PHE A 130 1.42 -8.78 -20.67
CA PHE A 130 1.36 -9.91 -21.60
C PHE A 130 1.92 -9.54 -22.98
N GLY A 131 2.68 -8.45 -23.11
CA GLY A 131 3.23 -8.01 -24.39
C GLY A 131 4.17 -9.03 -25.06
N GLY A 132 4.80 -9.89 -24.26
CA GLY A 132 5.64 -11.01 -24.73
C GLY A 132 5.04 -12.39 -24.52
N ALA A 133 3.73 -12.49 -24.25
CA ALA A 133 3.04 -13.74 -23.98
C ALA A 133 2.72 -14.51 -25.27
N VAL A 134 2.42 -15.82 -25.17
CA VAL A 134 2.02 -16.64 -26.31
C VAL A 134 0.71 -16.10 -26.90
N ALA A 135 0.60 -16.09 -28.22
CA ALA A 135 -0.65 -15.75 -28.90
C ALA A 135 -1.67 -16.88 -28.71
N LEU A 136 -2.87 -16.53 -28.25
CA LEU A 136 -3.95 -17.50 -27.99
C LEU A 136 -4.89 -17.60 -29.19
N SER A 137 -5.33 -18.82 -29.49
CA SER A 137 -6.45 -19.03 -30.42
C SER A 137 -7.76 -18.52 -29.79
N PRO A 138 -8.81 -18.23 -30.60
CA PRO A 138 -10.04 -17.62 -30.09
C PRO A 138 -10.74 -18.37 -28.95
N SER A 139 -10.57 -19.69 -28.87
CA SER A 139 -11.14 -20.56 -27.83
C SER A 139 -10.16 -20.93 -26.72
N ALA A 140 -8.87 -20.60 -26.86
CA ALA A 140 -7.87 -20.93 -25.85
C ALA A 140 -7.95 -20.00 -24.64
N THR A 141 -7.79 -20.58 -23.46
CA THR A 141 -7.73 -19.86 -22.20
C THR A 141 -6.55 -20.32 -21.36
N GLU A 142 -5.97 -19.42 -20.60
CA GLU A 142 -4.88 -19.73 -19.67
C GLU A 142 -5.19 -19.19 -18.29
N LEU A 143 -4.93 -19.97 -17.25
CA LEU A 143 -5.01 -19.54 -15.87
C LEU A 143 -3.65 -19.16 -15.30
N PHE A 144 -3.63 -18.04 -14.59
CA PHE A 144 -2.49 -17.59 -13.81
C PHE A 144 -2.93 -17.32 -12.37
N GLN A 145 -2.00 -17.46 -11.44
CA GLN A 145 -2.19 -17.12 -10.05
C GLN A 145 -1.23 -15.98 -9.69
N ILE A 146 -1.78 -14.93 -9.10
CA ILE A 146 -1.03 -13.82 -8.53
C ILE A 146 -1.14 -13.91 -7.01
N ASN A 147 -0.01 -13.84 -6.33
CA ASN A 147 0.06 -13.61 -4.90
C ASN A 147 0.40 -12.14 -4.65
N ILE A 148 -0.47 -11.45 -3.91
CA ILE A 148 -0.27 -10.10 -3.41
C ILE A 148 -0.07 -10.21 -1.90
N LYS A 149 1.14 -9.93 -1.44
CA LYS A 149 1.53 -10.13 -0.04
C LYS A 149 2.11 -8.86 0.55
N GLN A 150 1.46 -8.32 1.58
CA GLN A 150 2.00 -7.24 2.39
C GLN A 150 3.09 -7.80 3.32
N LYS A 151 4.22 -7.09 3.45
CA LYS A 151 5.36 -7.58 4.23
C LYS A 151 5.03 -7.69 5.73
N THR A 152 4.43 -6.63 6.28
CA THR A 152 3.93 -6.55 7.65
C THR A 152 2.71 -5.64 7.69
N ILE A 153 1.86 -5.78 8.70
CA ILE A 153 0.69 -4.90 8.86
C ILE A 153 1.08 -3.41 9.04
N MET A 154 2.34 -3.13 9.39
CA MET A 154 2.87 -1.77 9.59
C MET A 154 3.44 -1.15 8.31
N SER A 155 3.48 -1.90 7.21
CA SER A 155 4.12 -1.50 5.96
C SER A 155 3.07 -1.18 4.90
N ASP A 156 3.28 -0.11 4.17
CA ASP A 156 2.56 0.23 2.93
C ASP A 156 3.12 -0.52 1.70
N ASP A 157 4.25 -1.22 1.85
CA ASP A 157 4.84 -2.03 0.78
C ASP A 157 4.19 -3.41 0.63
N PHE A 158 4.19 -3.89 -0.61
CA PHE A 158 3.74 -5.24 -0.96
C PHE A 158 4.68 -5.95 -1.94
N GLU A 159 4.71 -7.27 -1.80
CA GLU A 159 5.39 -8.22 -2.66
C GLU A 159 4.39 -8.83 -3.64
N LEU A 160 4.91 -9.15 -4.83
CA LEU A 160 4.13 -9.67 -5.94
C LEU A 160 4.84 -10.90 -6.49
N ALA A 161 4.11 -12.01 -6.55
CA ALA A 161 4.56 -13.21 -7.24
C ALA A 161 3.46 -13.67 -8.20
N GLY A 162 3.84 -14.04 -9.42
CA GLY A 162 2.93 -14.60 -10.41
C GLY A 162 3.40 -15.97 -10.86
N LYS A 163 2.47 -16.87 -11.18
CA LYS A 163 2.77 -18.14 -11.84
C LYS A 163 1.67 -18.51 -12.82
N ALA A 164 2.03 -19.19 -13.91
CA ALA A 164 1.07 -19.86 -14.77
C ALA A 164 0.65 -21.19 -14.12
N LEU A 165 -0.65 -21.47 -14.08
CA LEU A 165 -1.19 -22.70 -13.52
C LEU A 165 -1.17 -23.82 -14.56
N ASP A 166 -1.67 -23.54 -15.76
CA ASP A 166 -1.90 -24.56 -16.80
C ASP A 166 -0.74 -24.61 -17.83
N ALA A 167 0.16 -23.63 -17.77
CA ALA A 167 1.18 -23.38 -18.79
C ALA A 167 2.56 -23.03 -18.18
N ALA A 168 2.88 -23.58 -17.00
CA ALA A 168 4.10 -23.24 -16.25
C ALA A 168 5.40 -23.43 -17.07
N SER A 169 5.45 -24.42 -17.96
CA SER A 169 6.59 -24.66 -18.86
C SER A 169 6.70 -23.65 -20.00
N LEU A 170 5.61 -22.99 -20.39
CA LEU A 170 5.56 -22.06 -21.51
C LEU A 170 5.91 -20.62 -21.12
N TYR A 171 5.81 -20.28 -19.84
CA TYR A 171 5.97 -18.91 -19.36
C TYR A 171 7.16 -18.73 -18.43
N GLU A 172 7.84 -17.61 -18.61
CA GLU A 172 8.66 -16.95 -17.62
C GLU A 172 7.86 -15.77 -17.04
N VAL A 173 7.51 -15.86 -15.75
CA VAL A 173 6.79 -14.80 -15.03
C VAL A 173 7.76 -14.08 -14.10
N LYS A 174 7.99 -12.79 -14.34
CA LYS A 174 8.96 -11.98 -13.58
C LYS A 174 8.36 -10.67 -13.11
N LYS A 175 8.68 -10.27 -11.87
CA LYS A 175 8.47 -8.89 -11.42
C LYS A 175 9.45 -7.97 -12.16
N SER A 176 8.95 -6.87 -12.69
CA SER A 176 9.75 -5.79 -13.26
C SER A 176 10.64 -5.17 -12.19
N ALA A 177 11.87 -4.79 -12.55
CA ALA A 177 12.73 -4.01 -11.65
C ALA A 177 12.17 -2.61 -11.35
N PHE A 178 11.32 -2.10 -12.24
CA PHE A 178 10.67 -0.80 -12.10
C PHE A 178 9.18 -0.98 -11.87
N GLY A 179 8.71 -0.53 -10.70
CA GLY A 179 7.32 -0.48 -10.29
C GLY A 179 6.66 -1.85 -10.05
N ASN A 180 5.35 -1.79 -9.78
CA ASN A 180 4.53 -2.96 -9.48
C ASN A 180 4.01 -3.61 -10.77
N THR A 181 4.91 -4.22 -11.55
CA THR A 181 4.55 -4.89 -12.82
C THR A 181 5.00 -6.34 -12.82
N LEU A 182 4.10 -7.26 -13.18
CA LEU A 182 4.40 -8.66 -13.51
C LEU A 182 4.42 -8.83 -15.04
N LYS A 183 5.54 -9.31 -15.58
CA LYS A 183 5.72 -9.59 -17.00
C LYS A 183 5.54 -11.09 -17.25
N PHE A 184 4.71 -11.43 -18.21
CA PHE A 184 4.43 -12.79 -18.67
C PHE A 184 5.05 -12.96 -20.05
N LYS A 185 6.20 -13.63 -20.12
CA LYS A 185 6.95 -13.83 -21.36
C LYS A 185 6.94 -15.31 -21.74
N ALA A 186 6.66 -15.61 -23.01
CA ALA A 186 6.85 -16.94 -23.55
C ALA A 186 8.34 -17.33 -23.50
N LYS A 187 8.61 -18.58 -23.12
CA LYS A 187 9.96 -19.17 -23.13
C LYS A 187 10.36 -19.63 -24.52
#